data_AF-A0A923QCD4-F1
#
_entry.id   AF-A0A923QCD4-F1
#
_cell.length_a   1.000
_cell.length_b   1.000
_cell.length_c   1.000
_cell.angle_alpha   90.00
_cell.angle_beta   90.00
_cell.angle_gamma   90.00
#
_symmetry.space_group_name_H-M   'P 1'
#
loop_
_entity.id
_entity.type
_entity.pdbx_description
1 polymer ?
#
loop_
_entity_poly.entity_id
_entity_poly.type
_entity_poly.pdbx_seq_one_letter_code
_entity_poly.pdbx_strand_id
1 'polypeptide(L)'
;VVIGASNREDMIDPAILRPGRLDVKIKIARPDAEAARDIFGKYIRTDLPLHADDLAEHGGSREATVAAMIQRTVERIYSEEEENRFLEVTYANGDKEVLYFKDFNSGAMIENIVSRGKKMAIKDFLETGGKGLRLQHLMTACIDEFKENEDLPNTTNPDDWARISGKKGERIVYIRTLVTSAKGSETGRSIDTVANTGQYL
;
A
#
# COMPACT_ATOMS: atom_id res chain seq x y z
N VAL A 1 -14.42 23.10 -18.29
CA VAL A 1 -13.19 22.36 -17.94
C VAL A 1 -13.51 20.88 -18.02
N VAL A 2 -12.71 20.09 -18.72
CA VAL A 2 -12.86 18.63 -18.81
C VAL A 2 -11.68 18.00 -18.05
N ILE A 3 -11.96 17.02 -17.20
CA ILE A 3 -10.94 16.30 -16.42
C ILE A 3 -11.10 14.82 -16.72
N GLY A 4 -10.00 14.17 -17.12
CA GLY A 4 -9.91 12.72 -17.30
C GLY A 4 -9.00 12.09 -16.26
N ALA A 5 -9.23 10.83 -15.95
CA ALA A 5 -8.36 10.01 -15.10
C ALA A 5 -8.08 8.69 -15.80
N SER A 6 -6.82 8.25 -15.79
CA SER A 6 -6.41 6.94 -16.31
C SER A 6 -5.36 6.34 -15.38
N ASN A 7 -5.46 5.03 -15.16
CA ASN A 7 -4.42 4.25 -14.48
C ASN A 7 -3.37 3.72 -15.47
N ARG A 8 -3.55 3.97 -16.77
CA ARG A 8 -2.71 3.50 -17.87
C ARG A 8 -2.45 4.66 -18.83
N GLU A 9 -1.39 5.42 -18.58
CA GLU A 9 -1.01 6.53 -19.47
C GLU A 9 -0.59 6.01 -20.86
N ASP A 10 0.04 4.83 -20.89
CA ASP A 10 0.46 4.12 -22.10
C ASP A 10 -0.68 3.83 -23.09
N MET A 11 -1.90 3.64 -22.59
CA MET A 11 -3.08 3.32 -23.40
C MET A 11 -3.86 4.55 -23.88
N ILE A 12 -3.44 5.76 -23.49
CA ILE A 12 -4.14 6.98 -23.90
C ILE A 12 -3.72 7.34 -25.33
N ASP A 13 -4.71 7.55 -26.20
CA ASP A 13 -4.47 8.01 -27.57
C ASP A 13 -3.70 9.34 -27.56
N PRO A 14 -2.48 9.42 -28.14
CA PRO A 14 -1.70 10.65 -28.21
C PRO A 14 -2.44 11.84 -28.82
N ALA A 15 -3.46 11.60 -29.66
CA ALA A 15 -4.28 12.64 -30.24
C ALA A 15 -5.03 13.46 -29.18
N ILE A 16 -5.48 12.86 -28.06
CA ILE A 16 -6.20 13.60 -27.01
C ILE A 16 -5.27 14.48 -26.16
N LEU A 17 -3.96 14.19 -26.18
CA LEU A 17 -2.91 14.91 -25.45
C LEU A 17 -2.33 16.11 -26.23
N ARG A 18 -2.87 16.40 -27.43
CA ARG A 18 -2.44 17.54 -28.24
C ARG A 18 -2.95 18.87 -27.65
N PRO A 19 -2.23 19.99 -27.90
CA PRO A 19 -2.65 21.32 -27.47
C PRO A 19 -4.09 21.66 -27.87
N GLY A 20 -4.87 22.25 -26.96
CA GLY A 20 -6.28 22.58 -27.11
C GLY A 20 -7.25 21.48 -26.67
N ARG A 21 -6.74 20.40 -26.03
CA ARG A 21 -7.54 19.27 -25.51
C ARG A 21 -7.20 19.03 -24.04
N LEU A 22 -6.41 17.99 -23.72
CA LEU A 22 -5.89 17.72 -22.39
C LEU A 22 -4.49 18.31 -22.25
N ASP A 23 -4.44 19.63 -22.04
CA ASP A 23 -3.18 20.39 -22.01
C ASP A 23 -2.38 20.16 -20.71
N VAL A 24 -3.09 19.98 -19.59
CA VAL A 24 -2.49 19.82 -18.27
C VAL A 24 -2.43 18.33 -17.91
N LYS A 25 -1.22 17.82 -17.68
CA LYS A 25 -0.96 16.46 -17.22
C LYS A 25 -0.48 16.51 -15.77
N ILE A 26 -1.24 15.89 -14.88
CA ILE A 26 -0.89 15.80 -13.46
C ILE A 26 -0.66 14.32 -13.13
N LYS A 27 0.57 13.98 -12.78
CA LYS A 27 0.91 12.62 -12.35
C LYS A 27 0.54 12.45 -10.88
N ILE A 28 -0.33 11.49 -10.59
CA ILE A 28 -0.67 11.10 -9.22
C ILE A 28 0.25 9.95 -8.80
N ALA A 29 1.22 10.24 -7.95
CA ALA A 29 2.14 9.25 -7.41
C ALA A 29 1.53 8.49 -6.23
N ARG A 30 2.07 7.30 -5.95
CA ARG A 30 1.81 6.59 -4.69
C ARG A 30 2.24 7.45 -3.49
N PRO A 31 1.50 7.41 -2.37
CA PRO A 31 1.82 8.23 -1.20
C PRO A 31 3.16 7.81 -0.59
N ASP A 32 3.95 8.78 -0.16
CA ASP A 32 5.05 8.57 0.77
C ASP A 32 4.54 8.49 2.22
N ALA A 33 5.44 8.36 3.19
CA ALA A 33 5.07 8.26 4.59
C ALA A 33 4.33 9.50 5.11
N GLU A 34 4.66 10.70 4.63
CA GLU A 34 4.01 11.95 5.05
C GLU A 34 2.61 12.06 4.45
N ALA A 35 2.48 11.81 3.14
CA ALA A 35 1.20 11.75 2.46
C ALA A 35 0.30 10.64 3.05
N ALA A 36 0.86 9.50 3.42
CA ALA A 36 0.11 8.43 4.08
C ALA A 36 -0.43 8.91 5.45
N ARG A 37 0.36 9.64 6.25
CA ARG A 37 -0.14 10.23 7.51
C ARG A 37 -1.32 11.16 7.27
N ASP A 38 -1.26 12.03 6.24
CA ASP A 38 -2.39 12.90 5.89
C ASP A 38 -3.62 12.08 5.50
N ILE A 39 -3.45 11.06 4.64
CA ILE A 39 -4.54 10.18 4.23
C ILE A 39 -5.16 9.46 5.44
N PHE A 40 -4.35 8.87 6.31
CA PHE A 40 -4.82 8.23 7.55
C PHE A 40 -5.59 9.21 8.44
N GLY A 41 -5.16 10.46 8.54
CA GLY A 41 -5.86 11.52 9.29
C GLY A 41 -7.27 11.82 8.78
N LYS A 42 -7.56 11.54 7.50
CA LYS A 42 -8.92 11.68 6.95
C LYS A 42 -9.84 10.53 7.37
N TYR A 43 -9.28 9.36 7.68
CA TYR A 43 -10.04 8.14 8.00
C TYR A 43 -10.09 7.80 9.49
N ILE A 44 -9.07 8.20 10.25
CA ILE A 44 -8.95 8.04 11.71
C ILE A 44 -9.07 9.43 12.33
N ARG A 45 -10.30 9.79 12.70
CA ARG A 45 -10.64 11.10 13.27
C ARG A 45 -10.94 11.00 14.75
N THR A 46 -10.89 12.13 15.46
CA THR A 46 -11.14 12.21 16.91
C THR A 46 -12.60 11.94 17.31
N ASP A 47 -13.55 11.96 16.37
CA ASP A 47 -14.95 11.59 16.59
C ASP A 47 -15.17 10.07 16.63
N LEU A 48 -14.18 9.27 16.23
CA LEU A 48 -14.27 7.82 16.34
C LEU A 48 -14.27 7.36 17.80
N PRO A 49 -14.95 6.25 18.13
CA PRO A 49 -14.78 5.59 19.41
C PRO A 49 -13.35 5.02 19.51
N LEU A 50 -12.53 5.58 20.39
CA LEU A 50 -11.20 5.08 20.73
C LEU A 50 -11.29 4.27 22.02
N HIS A 51 -10.47 3.22 22.12
CA HIS A 51 -10.46 2.40 23.32
C HIS A 51 -9.89 3.16 24.53
N ALA A 52 -10.41 2.86 25.73
CA ALA A 52 -10.03 3.55 26.96
C ALA A 52 -8.54 3.36 27.32
N ASP A 53 -8.00 2.17 27.10
CA ASP A 53 -6.58 1.86 27.34
C ASP A 53 -5.65 2.75 26.49
N ASP A 54 -5.88 2.81 25.18
CA ASP A 54 -5.10 3.68 24.27
C ASP A 54 -5.29 5.17 24.61
N LEU A 55 -6.46 5.58 25.10
CA LEU A 55 -6.66 6.95 25.61
C LEU A 55 -5.84 7.18 26.88
N ALA A 56 -5.81 6.23 27.81
CA ALA A 56 -5.09 6.34 29.07
C ALA A 56 -3.57 6.47 28.86
N GLU A 57 -3.00 5.74 27.91
CA GLU A 57 -1.58 5.83 27.52
C GLU A 57 -1.18 7.24 27.03
N HIS A 58 -2.13 8.01 26.51
CA HIS A 58 -1.93 9.36 26.00
C HIS A 58 -2.58 10.44 26.88
N GLY A 59 -2.78 10.16 28.18
CA GLY A 59 -3.28 11.13 29.14
C GLY A 59 -4.73 11.58 28.88
N GLY A 60 -5.52 10.75 28.19
CA GLY A 60 -6.92 11.02 27.85
C GLY A 60 -7.13 11.93 26.63
N SER A 61 -6.07 12.43 25.98
CA SER A 61 -6.19 13.27 24.79
C SER A 61 -6.50 12.42 23.56
N ARG A 62 -7.68 12.64 22.97
CA ARG A 62 -8.09 11.98 21.73
C ARG A 62 -7.18 12.36 20.57
N GLU A 63 -6.75 13.62 20.51
CA GLU A 63 -5.87 14.15 19.48
C GLU A 63 -4.51 13.46 19.53
N ALA A 64 -3.93 13.34 20.73
CA ALA A 64 -2.66 12.65 20.93
C ALA A 64 -2.76 11.15 20.61
N THR A 65 -3.83 10.49 21.03
CA THR A 65 -4.07 9.07 20.71
C THR A 65 -4.20 8.85 19.21
N VAL A 66 -5.01 9.64 18.51
CA VAL A 66 -5.15 9.52 17.04
C VAL A 66 -3.82 9.76 16.33
N ALA A 67 -3.11 10.82 16.71
CA ALA A 67 -1.81 11.13 16.11
C ALA A 67 -0.80 9.99 16.33
N ALA A 68 -0.75 9.42 17.54
CA ALA A 68 0.11 8.29 17.85
C ALA A 68 -0.30 7.03 17.08
N MET A 69 -1.59 6.73 16.97
CA MET A 69 -2.08 5.59 16.18
C MET A 69 -1.67 5.70 14.71
N ILE A 70 -1.92 6.86 14.10
CA ILE A 70 -1.53 7.14 12.72
C ILE A 70 -0.01 7.00 12.55
N GLN A 71 0.76 7.62 13.44
CA GLN A 71 2.22 7.58 13.40
C GLN A 71 2.74 6.14 13.42
N ARG A 72 2.28 5.34 14.38
CA ARG A 72 2.70 3.95 14.56
C ARG A 72 2.28 3.09 13.37
N THR A 73 1.05 3.26 12.86
CA THR A 73 0.58 2.52 11.69
C THR A 73 1.40 2.85 10.44
N VAL A 74 1.73 4.13 10.22
CA VAL A 74 2.60 4.54 9.10
C VAL A 74 4.01 3.97 9.27
N GLU A 75 4.60 4.05 10.46
CA GLU A 75 5.90 3.43 10.73
C GLU A 75 5.91 1.94 10.40
N ARG A 76 4.85 1.22 10.78
CA ARG A 76 4.71 -0.22 10.50
C ARG A 76 4.62 -0.52 9.00
N ILE A 77 3.93 0.31 8.21
CA ILE A 77 3.76 0.12 6.76
C ILE A 77 5.04 0.48 5.99
N TYR A 78 5.78 1.50 6.46
CA TYR A 78 6.93 2.05 5.76
C TYR A 78 8.29 1.51 6.25
N SER A 79 8.32 0.61 7.25
CA SER A 79 9.55 -0.01 7.72
C SER A 79 10.14 -1.00 6.70
N GLU A 80 11.46 -1.07 6.63
CA GLU A 80 12.21 -2.03 5.79
C GLU A 80 12.52 -3.33 6.57
N GLU A 81 11.59 -3.78 7.39
CA GLU A 81 11.75 -5.02 8.15
C GLU A 81 11.51 -6.25 7.27
N GLU A 82 12.02 -7.41 7.70
CA GLU A 82 11.89 -8.65 6.95
C GLU A 82 10.43 -9.05 6.70
N GLU A 83 9.55 -8.78 7.68
CA GLU A 83 8.11 -9.00 7.58
C GLU A 83 7.42 -8.12 6.51
N ASN A 84 8.09 -7.07 6.04
CA ASN A 84 7.56 -6.13 5.03
C ASN A 84 8.11 -6.35 3.63
N ARG A 85 8.97 -7.36 3.45
CA ARG A 85 9.47 -7.73 2.13
C ARG A 85 8.31 -8.27 1.31
N PHE A 86 8.15 -7.76 0.10
CA PHE A 86 7.01 -8.12 -0.75
C PHE A 86 7.47 -8.85 -2.01
N LEU A 87 8.41 -8.27 -2.75
CA LEU A 87 8.88 -8.83 -4.03
C LEU A 87 10.40 -8.87 -4.07
N GLU A 88 10.95 -9.98 -4.56
CA GLU A 88 12.31 -10.04 -5.07
C GLU A 88 12.26 -9.91 -6.59
N VAL A 89 12.98 -8.92 -7.11
CA VAL A 89 13.12 -8.65 -8.55
C VAL A 89 14.53 -9.02 -8.97
N THR A 90 14.67 -9.82 -10.02
CA THR A 90 15.94 -10.14 -10.65
C THR A 90 16.05 -9.45 -12.00
N TYR A 91 17.16 -8.75 -12.24
CA TYR A 91 17.45 -8.00 -13.45
C TYR A 91 18.26 -8.83 -14.46
N ALA A 92 18.29 -8.41 -15.72
CA ALA A 92 18.98 -9.10 -16.81
C ALA A 92 20.50 -9.21 -16.59
N ASN A 93 21.09 -8.28 -15.85
CA ASN A 93 22.50 -8.32 -15.44
C ASN A 93 22.79 -9.32 -14.30
N GLY A 94 21.75 -9.95 -13.73
CA GLY A 94 21.84 -10.88 -12.61
C GLY A 94 21.65 -10.24 -11.22
N ASP A 95 21.53 -8.91 -11.14
CA ASP A 95 21.28 -8.22 -9.88
C ASP A 95 19.92 -8.60 -9.30
N LYS A 96 19.84 -8.63 -7.97
CA LYS A 96 18.58 -8.79 -7.23
C LYS A 96 18.27 -7.55 -6.40
N GLU A 97 17.01 -7.21 -6.31
CA GLU A 97 16.50 -6.13 -5.45
C GLU A 97 15.24 -6.59 -4.74
N VAL A 98 15.17 -6.28 -3.44
CA VAL A 98 14.00 -6.56 -2.62
C VAL A 98 13.19 -5.28 -2.49
N LEU A 99 11.93 -5.36 -2.91
CA LEU A 99 10.95 -4.31 -2.76
C LEU A 99 10.08 -4.59 -1.54
N TYR A 100 9.73 -3.53 -0.85
CA TYR A 100 8.93 -3.57 0.38
C TYR A 100 7.52 -3.07 0.11
N PHE A 101 6.57 -3.38 0.99
CA PHE A 101 5.19 -2.90 0.87
C PHE A 101 5.06 -1.38 0.73
N LYS A 102 5.99 -0.62 1.33
CA LYS A 102 6.05 0.84 1.19
C LYS A 102 6.09 1.32 -0.26
N ASP A 103 6.64 0.53 -1.17
CA ASP A 103 6.75 0.88 -2.59
C ASP A 103 5.42 0.70 -3.34
N PHE A 104 4.49 -0.08 -2.79
CA PHE A 104 3.20 -0.45 -3.39
C PHE A 104 2.01 0.15 -2.65
N ASN A 105 2.25 1.00 -1.63
CA ASN A 105 1.17 1.60 -0.87
C ASN A 105 0.26 2.46 -1.77
N SER A 106 -1.02 2.57 -1.40
CA SER A 106 -2.02 3.36 -2.14
C SER A 106 -3.09 3.89 -1.20
N GLY A 107 -3.82 4.93 -1.62
CA GLY A 107 -4.93 5.46 -0.84
C GLY A 107 -6.05 4.43 -0.59
N ALA A 108 -6.30 3.53 -1.56
CA ALA A 108 -7.26 2.44 -1.41
C ALA A 108 -6.80 1.42 -0.37
N MET A 109 -5.51 1.07 -0.36
CA MET A 109 -4.95 0.17 0.66
C MET A 109 -5.04 0.78 2.06
N ILE A 110 -4.76 2.08 2.21
CA ILE A 110 -4.91 2.79 3.48
C ILE A 110 -6.37 2.75 3.97
N GLU A 111 -7.34 2.98 3.07
CA GLU A 111 -8.76 2.90 3.41
C GLU A 111 -9.16 1.49 3.87
N ASN A 112 -8.73 0.46 3.13
CA ASN A 112 -8.97 -0.94 3.48
C ASN A 112 -8.42 -1.30 4.86
N ILE A 113 -7.19 -0.88 5.17
CA ILE A 113 -6.56 -1.10 6.50
C ILE A 113 -7.43 -0.48 7.60
N VAL A 114 -7.88 0.76 7.42
CA VAL A 114 -8.72 1.43 8.43
C VAL A 114 -10.09 0.75 8.54
N SER A 115 -10.71 0.39 7.43
CA SER A 115 -12.00 -0.31 7.39
C SER A 115 -11.92 -1.67 8.09
N ARG A 116 -10.85 -2.43 7.85
CA ARG A 116 -10.56 -3.71 8.51
C ARG A 116 -10.32 -3.52 10.01
N GLY A 117 -9.53 -2.52 10.41
CA GLY A 117 -9.32 -2.19 11.82
C GLY A 117 -10.62 -1.83 12.55
N LYS A 118 -11.51 -1.06 11.91
CA LYS A 118 -12.85 -0.74 12.43
C LYS A 118 -13.71 -1.99 12.58
N LYS A 119 -13.69 -2.89 11.58
CA LYS A 119 -14.41 -4.17 11.63
C LYS A 119 -13.91 -5.05 12.78
N MET A 120 -12.60 -5.11 13.01
CA MET A 120 -12.01 -5.82 14.15
C MET A 120 -12.46 -5.24 15.48
N ALA A 121 -12.49 -3.90 15.62
CA ALA A 121 -12.97 -3.25 16.83
C ALA A 121 -14.45 -3.55 17.13
N ILE A 122 -15.30 -3.62 16.10
CA ILE A 122 -16.70 -4.02 16.26
C ILE A 122 -16.79 -5.47 16.72
N LYS A 123 -15.98 -6.36 16.14
CA LYS A 123 -15.95 -7.77 16.53
C LYS A 123 -15.50 -7.94 17.98
N ASP A 124 -14.44 -7.25 18.39
CA ASP A 124 -13.97 -7.26 19.78
C ASP A 124 -15.05 -6.74 20.74
N PHE A 125 -15.76 -5.67 20.39
CA PHE A 125 -16.89 -5.17 21.19
C PHE A 125 -18.00 -6.22 21.38
N LEU A 126 -18.30 -7.01 20.35
CA LEU A 126 -19.32 -8.07 20.44
C LEU A 126 -18.85 -9.28 21.26
N GLU A 127 -17.55 -9.54 21.31
CA GLU A 127 -16.97 -10.71 21.99
C GLU A 127 -16.61 -10.42 23.45
N THR A 128 -15.97 -9.28 23.72
CA THR A 128 -15.39 -8.93 25.04
C THR A 128 -16.11 -7.76 25.71
N GLY A 129 -16.96 -7.03 24.98
CA GLY A 129 -17.55 -5.77 25.44
C GLY A 129 -16.60 -4.57 25.35
N GLY A 130 -15.36 -4.76 24.88
CA GLY A 130 -14.36 -3.71 24.71
C GLY A 130 -14.78 -2.69 23.65
N LYS A 131 -15.11 -1.47 24.07
CA LYS A 131 -15.59 -0.42 23.14
C LYS A 131 -14.43 0.43 22.64
N GLY A 132 -14.28 0.48 21.32
CA GLY A 132 -13.43 1.44 20.62
C GLY A 132 -12.32 0.81 19.79
N LEU A 133 -11.78 1.59 18.86
CA LEU A 133 -10.63 1.22 18.06
C LEU A 133 -9.36 1.26 18.93
N ARG A 134 -8.59 0.17 18.89
CA ARG A 134 -7.27 0.04 19.52
C ARG A 134 -6.18 0.13 18.45
N LEU A 135 -4.96 0.52 18.83
CA LEU A 135 -3.78 0.45 17.96
C LEU A 135 -3.57 -0.96 17.42
N GLN A 136 -3.77 -1.98 18.26
CA GLN A 136 -3.60 -3.38 17.88
C GLN A 136 -4.49 -3.79 16.69
N HIS A 137 -5.72 -3.25 16.59
CA HIS A 137 -6.59 -3.53 15.46
C HIS A 137 -6.02 -3.01 14.14
N LEU A 138 -5.38 -1.83 14.16
CA LEU A 138 -4.71 -1.28 12.98
C LEU A 138 -3.45 -2.07 12.61
N MET A 139 -2.67 -2.50 13.62
CA MET A 139 -1.47 -3.32 13.40
C MET A 139 -1.82 -4.66 12.75
N THR A 140 -2.81 -5.37 13.30
CA THR A 140 -3.31 -6.62 12.72
C THR A 140 -3.90 -6.38 11.34
N ALA A 141 -4.64 -5.28 11.14
CA ALA A 141 -5.20 -4.96 9.84
C ALA A 141 -4.13 -4.70 8.75
N CYS A 142 -2.98 -4.12 9.10
CA CYS A 142 -1.86 -3.98 8.17
C CYS A 142 -1.37 -5.36 7.69
N ILE A 143 -1.15 -6.28 8.64
CA ILE A 143 -0.66 -7.63 8.33
C ILE A 143 -1.67 -8.39 7.47
N ASP A 144 -2.96 -8.31 7.80
CA ASP A 144 -4.01 -9.00 7.06
C ASP A 144 -4.18 -8.43 5.65
N GLU A 145 -4.11 -7.10 5.49
CA GLU A 145 -4.18 -6.46 4.18
C GLU A 145 -2.99 -6.85 3.31
N PHE A 146 -1.80 -6.96 3.90
CA PHE A 146 -0.59 -7.39 3.20
C PHE A 146 -0.72 -8.83 2.69
N LYS A 147 -1.14 -9.75 3.56
CA LYS A 147 -1.38 -11.16 3.17
C LYS A 147 -2.43 -11.31 2.08
N GLU A 148 -3.50 -10.52 2.11
CA GLU A 148 -4.55 -10.59 1.10
C GLU A 148 -4.08 -10.05 -0.27
N ASN A 149 -3.19 -9.05 -0.27
CA ASN A 149 -2.58 -8.54 -1.50
C ASN A 149 -1.43 -9.41 -2.04
N GLU A 150 -0.83 -10.29 -1.22
CA GLU A 150 0.17 -11.27 -1.67
C GLU A 150 -0.41 -12.32 -2.65
N ASP A 151 -1.70 -12.65 -2.52
CA ASP A 151 -2.36 -13.67 -3.34
C ASP A 151 -2.86 -13.17 -4.70
N LEU A 152 -2.95 -11.86 -4.91
CA LEU A 152 -3.55 -11.24 -6.10
C LEU A 152 -2.63 -10.16 -6.71
N PRO A 153 -1.70 -10.52 -7.61
CA PRO A 153 -0.83 -9.54 -8.29
C PRO A 153 -1.56 -8.66 -9.31
N ASN A 154 -2.90 -8.73 -9.39
CA ASN A 154 -3.73 -7.86 -10.24
C ASN A 154 -3.60 -6.37 -9.88
N THR A 155 -3.03 -6.05 -8.71
CA THR A 155 -2.75 -4.68 -8.25
C THR A 155 -1.44 -4.10 -8.77
N THR A 156 -0.60 -4.91 -9.43
CA THR A 156 0.70 -4.46 -9.93
C THR A 156 0.55 -3.86 -11.31
N ASN A 157 0.42 -2.54 -11.36
CA ASN A 157 0.25 -1.79 -12.61
C ASN A 157 1.55 -1.91 -13.45
N PRO A 158 1.47 -2.09 -14.78
CA PRO A 158 2.58 -1.84 -15.71
C PRO A 158 3.45 -0.61 -15.37
N ASP A 159 2.85 0.49 -14.90
CA ASP A 159 3.59 1.69 -14.46
C ASP A 159 4.48 1.47 -13.23
N ASP A 160 4.09 0.56 -12.32
CA ASP A 160 4.94 0.19 -11.19
C ASP A 160 6.19 -0.54 -11.70
N TRP A 161 6.03 -1.43 -12.68
CA TRP A 161 7.15 -2.11 -13.33
C TRP A 161 8.03 -1.15 -14.11
N ALA A 162 7.44 -0.15 -14.79
CA ALA A 162 8.20 0.91 -15.45
C ALA A 162 9.00 1.75 -14.45
N ARG A 163 8.46 2.02 -13.25
CA ARG A 163 9.18 2.71 -12.16
C ARG A 163 10.31 1.85 -11.59
N ILE A 164 10.08 0.55 -11.40
CA ILE A 164 11.09 -0.39 -10.87
C ILE A 164 12.21 -0.58 -11.90
N SER A 165 11.88 -0.92 -13.14
CA SER A 165 12.83 -1.01 -14.27
C SER A 165 13.59 0.29 -14.49
N GLY A 166 12.90 1.43 -14.38
CA GLY A 166 13.48 2.76 -14.55
C GLY A 166 14.45 3.20 -13.45
N LYS A 167 14.38 2.63 -12.23
CA LYS A 167 15.32 2.96 -11.14
C LYS A 167 16.74 2.45 -11.42
N LYS A 168 16.88 1.31 -12.10
CA LYS A 168 18.19 0.73 -12.47
C LYS A 168 18.52 0.81 -13.97
N GLY A 169 17.56 1.15 -14.83
CA GLY A 169 17.75 1.19 -16.29
C GLY A 169 17.90 -0.19 -16.94
N GLU A 170 17.70 -1.28 -16.17
CA GLU A 170 17.92 -2.65 -16.58
C GLU A 170 16.60 -3.42 -16.63
N ARG A 171 16.48 -4.33 -17.61
CA ARG A 171 15.26 -5.10 -17.82
C ARG A 171 15.09 -6.15 -16.73
N ILE A 172 13.91 -6.22 -16.14
CA ILE A 172 13.52 -7.27 -15.18
C ILE A 172 13.32 -8.60 -15.93
N VAL A 173 13.92 -9.67 -15.44
CA VAL A 173 13.82 -11.02 -16.03
C VAL A 173 13.02 -12.01 -15.18
N TYR A 174 12.94 -11.78 -13.87
CA TYR A 174 12.24 -12.67 -12.96
C TYR A 174 11.74 -11.92 -11.73
N ILE A 175 10.54 -12.29 -11.26
CA ILE A 175 9.91 -11.73 -10.06
C ILE A 175 9.39 -12.88 -9.20
N ARG A 176 9.68 -12.82 -7.91
CA ARG A 176 9.19 -13.76 -6.90
C ARG A 176 8.55 -13.02 -5.73
N THR A 177 7.38 -13.47 -5.30
CA THR A 177 6.77 -12.99 -4.05
C THR A 177 7.51 -13.57 -2.84
N LEU A 178 7.79 -12.73 -1.84
CA LEU A 178 8.47 -13.13 -0.61
C LEU A 178 7.42 -13.40 0.46
N VAL A 179 6.79 -14.58 0.42
CA VAL A 179 5.76 -14.97 1.39
C VAL A 179 6.42 -15.34 2.71
N THR A 180 6.07 -14.63 3.78
CA THR A 180 6.48 -15.02 5.15
C THR A 180 5.43 -15.96 5.72
N SER A 181 5.54 -17.25 5.39
CA SER A 181 4.73 -18.28 6.05
C SER A 181 5.14 -18.40 7.51
N ALA A 182 4.17 -18.46 8.44
CA ALA A 182 4.39 -18.70 9.88
C ALA A 182 5.08 -20.05 10.21
N LYS A 183 5.51 -20.81 9.19
CA LYS A 183 6.28 -22.06 9.26
C LYS A 183 7.54 -22.00 8.38
N GLY A 184 8.35 -20.94 8.45
CA GLY A 184 9.76 -20.92 8.01
C GLY A 184 10.09 -21.46 6.61
N SER A 185 9.12 -21.52 5.70
CA SER A 185 9.25 -22.07 4.36
C SER A 185 8.83 -21.00 3.37
N GLU A 186 9.80 -20.53 2.57
CA GLU A 186 9.61 -19.55 1.52
C GLU A 186 8.84 -20.16 0.33
N THR A 187 7.52 -20.27 0.45
CA THR A 187 6.65 -20.62 -0.68
C THR A 187 6.37 -19.39 -1.53
N GLY A 188 7.41 -18.84 -2.16
CA GLY A 188 7.25 -17.73 -3.11
C GLY A 188 6.61 -18.22 -4.41
N ARG A 189 5.60 -17.50 -4.92
CA ARG A 189 5.07 -17.73 -6.27
C ARG A 189 5.90 -16.93 -7.27
N SER A 190 6.28 -17.57 -8.37
CA SER A 190 6.89 -16.89 -9.51
C SER A 190 5.80 -16.19 -10.31
N ILE A 191 5.97 -14.90 -10.56
CA ILE A 191 5.17 -14.19 -11.54
C ILE A 191 5.98 -14.23 -12.83
N ASP A 192 5.53 -15.03 -13.80
CA ASP A 192 6.10 -14.98 -15.14
C ASP A 192 5.77 -13.60 -15.72
N THR A 193 6.80 -12.81 -15.99
CA THR A 193 6.64 -11.59 -16.76
C THR A 193 6.11 -11.98 -18.13
N VAL A 194 4.81 -11.79 -18.38
CA VAL A 194 4.27 -11.82 -19.74
C VAL A 194 4.91 -10.64 -20.47
N ALA A 195 6.02 -10.93 -21.13
CA ALA A 195 6.65 -10.06 -22.11
C ALA A 195 5.68 -9.88 -23.27
N ASN A 196 4.70 -9.01 -23.10
CA ASN A 196 3.95 -8.42 -24.19
C ASN A 196 3.82 -6.92 -23.93
N THR A 197 4.96 -6.27 -23.66
CA THR A 197 5.17 -4.91 -24.15
C THR A 197 5.15 -5.02 -25.67
N GLY A 198 3.94 -5.00 -26.23
CA GLY A 198 3.68 -5.06 -27.65
C GLY A 198 4.51 -3.98 -28.33
N GLN A 199 5.45 -4.45 -29.13
CA GLN A 199 6.08 -3.69 -30.19
C GLN A 199 4.98 -3.38 -31.20
N TYR A 200 4.33 -2.23 -31.06
CA TYR A 200 3.46 -1.68 -32.10
C TYR A 200 4.17 -0.48 -32.70
N LEU A 201 4.85 -0.78 -33.83
CA LEU A 201 5.11 0.17 -34.91
C LEU A 201 3.78 0.64 -35.52
#